data_AF-A0A5Y3W620-F1
#
_entry.id   AF-A0A5Y3W620-F1
#
_cell.length_a   1.000
_cell.length_b   1.000
_cell.length_c   1.000
_cell.angle_alpha   90.00
_cell.angle_beta   90.00
_cell.angle_gamma   90.00
#
_symmetry.space_group_name_H-M   'P 1'
#
loop_
_entity.id
_entity.type
_entity.pdbx_description
1 polymer ?
#
loop_
_entity_poly.entity_id
_entity_poly.type
_entity_poly.pdbx_seq_one_letter_code
_entity_poly.pdbx_strand_id
1 'polypeptide(L)'
;MKINHEIRDKAALDNAIVLREIADRMLSEANRSNRTLDSIFYAHLLTSCADFLDDFRKENAELRAQLVAFQKAANPAVAFDLAGGSDSTAWYTPFARGARVHLKSRPDQHGIVVDSFIHSRAGLRCHVCFDDECNRSRWVNAKNLGLVPDK
;
A
#
# COMPACT_ATOMS: atom_id res chain seq x y z
N MET A 1 0.26 -30.84 -7.17
CA MET A 1 1.12 -29.65 -7.08
C MET A 1 0.91 -28.89 -5.76
N LYS A 2 0.90 -29.58 -4.60
CA LYS A 2 0.72 -28.96 -3.27
C LYS A 2 2.03 -28.74 -2.51
N ILE A 3 2.99 -29.63 -2.73
CA ILE A 3 4.29 -29.66 -2.03
C ILE A 3 5.13 -28.40 -2.31
N ASN A 4 5.05 -27.82 -3.52
CA ASN A 4 5.82 -26.63 -3.88
C ASN A 4 5.31 -25.33 -3.22
N HIS A 5 4.05 -25.28 -2.77
CA HIS A 5 3.50 -24.11 -2.08
C HIS A 5 3.89 -24.13 -0.60
N GLU A 6 3.81 -25.30 0.04
CA GLU A 6 4.17 -25.47 1.45
C GLU A 6 5.67 -25.24 1.71
N ILE A 7 6.56 -25.66 0.80
CA ILE A 7 8.01 -25.40 0.91
C ILE A 7 8.29 -23.89 0.76
N ARG A 8 7.54 -23.19 -0.08
CA ARG A 8 7.69 -21.75 -0.34
C ARG A 8 7.22 -20.91 0.84
N ASP A 9 6.10 -21.28 1.45
CA ASP A 9 5.57 -20.63 2.65
C ASP A 9 6.52 -20.79 3.84
N LYS A 10 7.18 -21.95 3.94
CA LYS A 10 8.20 -22.20 4.97
C LYS A 10 9.46 -21.35 4.75
N ALA A 11 9.96 -21.27 3.53
CA ALA A 11 11.12 -20.44 3.19
C ALA A 11 10.85 -18.93 3.43
N ALA A 12 9.64 -18.47 3.10
CA ALA A 12 9.22 -17.09 3.37
C ALA A 12 9.15 -16.80 4.87
N LEU A 13 8.67 -17.75 5.67
CA LEU A 13 8.60 -17.63 7.13
C LEU A 13 9.99 -17.62 7.77
N ASP A 14 10.87 -18.52 7.34
CA ASP A 14 12.25 -18.61 7.81
C ASP A 14 13.03 -17.31 7.51
N ASN A 15 12.85 -16.75 6.31
CA ASN A 15 13.43 -15.47 5.92
C ASN A 15 12.90 -14.29 6.76
N ALA A 16 11.60 -14.27 7.06
CA ALA A 16 11.00 -13.23 7.91
C ALA A 16 11.51 -13.28 9.35
N ILE A 17 11.79 -14.48 9.87
CA ILE A 17 12.41 -14.67 11.20
C ILE A 17 13.83 -14.11 11.21
N VAL A 18 14.63 -14.45 10.20
CA VAL A 18 16.02 -13.94 10.06
C VAL A 18 16.04 -12.42 9.99
N LEU A 19 15.16 -11.81 9.18
CA LEU A 19 15.07 -10.35 9.09
C LEU A 19 14.68 -9.70 10.43
N ARG A 20 13.83 -10.35 11.23
CA ARG A 20 13.47 -9.85 12.56
C ARG A 20 14.63 -9.94 13.55
N GLU A 21 15.38 -11.03 13.54
CA GLU A 21 16.57 -11.18 14.40
C GLU A 21 17.67 -10.16 14.05
N ILE A 22 17.84 -9.86 12.76
CA ILE A 22 18.75 -8.81 12.28
C ILE A 22 18.29 -7.45 12.80
N ALA A 23 17.00 -7.12 12.70
CA ALA A 23 16.45 -5.86 13.21
C ALA A 23 16.60 -5.72 14.74
N ASP A 24 16.42 -6.81 15.50
CA ASP A 24 16.59 -6.80 16.95
C ASP A 24 18.07 -6.61 17.33
N ARG A 25 19.01 -7.18 16.55
CA ARG A 25 20.45 -6.89 16.72
C ARG A 25 20.80 -5.45 16.40
N MET A 26 20.20 -4.84 15.36
CA MET A 26 20.37 -3.41 15.06
C MET A 26 19.99 -2.55 16.25
N LEU A 27 18.84 -2.85 16.87
CA LEU A 27 18.36 -2.10 18.02
C LEU A 27 19.29 -2.26 19.22
N SER A 28 19.89 -3.44 19.40
CA SER A 28 20.85 -3.72 20.48
C SER A 28 22.23 -3.09 20.23
N GLU A 29 22.72 -3.09 18.99
CA GLU A 29 24.03 -2.56 18.59
C GLU A 29 24.05 -1.04 18.48
N ALA A 30 22.97 -0.43 17.97
CA ALA A 30 22.79 1.03 17.99
C ALA A 30 22.84 1.59 19.43
N ASN A 31 22.38 0.80 20.40
CA ASN A 31 22.45 1.14 21.83
C ASN A 31 23.84 0.92 22.46
N ARG A 32 24.79 0.26 21.78
CA ARG A 32 26.14 -0.08 22.28
C ARG A 32 27.30 0.73 21.67
N SER A 33 27.03 1.53 20.64
CA SER A 33 27.95 2.26 19.76
C SER A 33 29.47 2.13 19.97
N ASN A 34 30.10 1.45 19.01
CA ASN A 34 31.43 1.77 18.49
C ASN A 34 31.35 1.75 16.94
N ARG A 35 31.70 2.86 16.27
CA ARG A 35 31.28 3.22 14.89
C ARG A 35 31.71 2.27 13.75
N THR A 36 32.57 1.29 14.02
CA THR A 36 33.09 0.33 13.04
C THR A 36 32.19 -0.89 12.84
N LEU A 37 31.45 -1.32 13.87
CA LEU A 37 30.49 -2.43 13.75
C LEU A 37 29.27 -2.01 12.92
N ASP A 38 28.82 -0.76 13.05
CA ASP A 38 27.74 -0.20 12.26
C ASP A 38 28.00 -0.36 10.75
N SER A 39 29.21 -0.04 10.27
CA SER A 39 29.52 -0.08 8.83
C SER A 39 29.49 -1.49 8.22
N ILE A 40 29.95 -2.51 8.96
CA ILE A 40 29.94 -3.90 8.48
C ILE A 40 28.51 -4.44 8.49
N PHE A 41 27.75 -4.10 9.53
CA PHE A 41 26.35 -4.49 9.66
C PHE A 41 25.48 -3.88 8.55
N TYR A 42 25.61 -2.57 8.29
CA TYR A 42 24.86 -1.90 7.21
C TYR A 42 25.17 -2.49 5.83
N ALA A 43 26.43 -2.83 5.56
CA ALA A 43 26.81 -3.47 4.29
C ALA A 43 26.14 -4.84 4.13
N HIS A 44 26.11 -5.65 5.20
CA HIS A 44 25.46 -6.97 5.16
C HIS A 44 23.95 -6.88 4.97
N LEU A 45 23.29 -5.94 5.66
CA LEU A 45 21.86 -5.69 5.49
C LEU A 45 21.53 -5.25 4.06
N LEU A 46 22.32 -4.32 3.50
CA LEU A 46 22.07 -3.82 2.15
C LEU A 46 22.14 -4.95 1.11
N THR A 47 23.14 -5.83 1.24
CA THR A 47 23.29 -6.99 0.36
C THR A 47 22.14 -7.98 0.53
N SER A 48 21.75 -8.31 1.77
CA SER A 48 20.64 -9.24 2.03
C SER A 48 19.30 -8.69 1.53
N CYS A 49 19.04 -7.39 1.70
CA CYS A 49 17.84 -6.75 1.14
C CYS A 49 17.87 -6.71 -0.39
N ALA A 50 19.04 -6.50 -1.00
CA ALA A 50 19.17 -6.51 -2.46
C ALA A 50 18.86 -7.88 -3.06
N ASP A 51 19.42 -8.95 -2.48
CA ASP A 51 19.18 -10.33 -2.93
C ASP A 51 17.69 -10.70 -2.80
N PHE A 52 17.06 -10.34 -1.67
CA PHE A 52 15.63 -10.56 -1.47
C PHE A 52 14.77 -9.82 -2.51
N LEU A 53 15.10 -8.56 -2.81
CA LEU A 53 14.37 -7.77 -3.80
C LEU A 53 14.48 -8.35 -5.20
N ASP A 54 15.64 -8.92 -5.56
CA ASP A 54 15.83 -9.55 -6.86
C ASP A 54 15.04 -10.86 -6.99
N ASP A 55 15.03 -11.69 -5.94
CA ASP A 55 14.22 -12.90 -5.93
C ASP A 55 12.72 -12.58 -5.94
N PHE A 56 12.29 -11.56 -5.18
CA PHE A 56 10.92 -11.06 -5.21
C PHE A 56 10.52 -10.54 -6.61
N ARG A 57 11.42 -9.82 -7.30
CA ARG A 57 11.17 -9.33 -8.67
C ARG A 57 11.00 -10.48 -9.66
N LYS A 58 11.83 -11.52 -9.57
CA LYS A 58 11.73 -12.71 -10.44
C LYS A 58 10.39 -13.42 -10.24
N GLU A 59 10.01 -13.69 -8.98
CA GLU A 59 8.73 -14.35 -8.69
C GLU A 59 7.53 -13.50 -9.16
N ASN A 60 7.58 -12.17 -8.98
CA ASN A 60 6.53 -11.28 -9.45
C ASN A 60 6.38 -11.31 -10.98
N ALA A 61 7.50 -11.37 -11.72
CA ALA A 61 7.49 -11.49 -13.17
C ALA A 61 6.87 -12.82 -13.63
N GLU A 62 7.21 -13.93 -12.97
CA GLU A 62 6.63 -15.25 -13.26
C GLU A 62 5.12 -15.28 -12.99
N LEU A 63 4.67 -14.74 -11.86
CA LEU A 63 3.25 -14.68 -11.51
C LEU A 63 2.46 -13.82 -12.51
N ARG A 64 3.03 -12.69 -12.96
CA ARG A 64 2.43 -11.87 -14.02
C ARG A 64 2.32 -12.64 -15.34
N ALA A 65 3.36 -13.40 -15.72
CA ALA A 65 3.32 -14.21 -16.93
C ALA A 65 2.24 -15.31 -16.86
N GLN A 66 2.11 -15.98 -15.71
CA GLN A 66 1.06 -16.98 -15.49
C GLN A 66 -0.34 -16.35 -15.55
N LEU A 67 -0.53 -15.18 -14.93
CA LEU A 67 -1.81 -14.46 -14.97
C LEU A 67 -2.20 -14.09 -16.41
N VAL A 68 -1.25 -13.58 -17.21
CA VAL A 68 -1.47 -13.28 -18.63
C VAL A 68 -1.84 -14.55 -19.42
N ALA A 69 -1.18 -15.68 -19.16
CA ALA A 69 -1.49 -16.94 -19.81
C ALA A 69 -2.90 -17.46 -19.45
N PHE A 70 -3.29 -17.38 -18.17
CA PHE A 70 -4.64 -17.73 -17.73
C PHE A 70 -5.71 -16.83 -18.33
N GLN A 71 -5.46 -15.52 -18.43
CA GLN A 71 -6.39 -14.57 -19.04
C GLN A 71 -6.58 -14.84 -20.54
N LYS A 72 -5.48 -15.10 -21.26
CA LYS A 72 -5.53 -15.50 -22.68
C LYS A 72 -6.31 -16.80 -22.89
N ALA A 73 -6.17 -17.76 -21.97
CA ALA A 73 -6.88 -19.03 -22.03
C ALA A 73 -8.37 -18.91 -21.65
N ALA A 74 -8.72 -17.97 -20.76
CA ALA A 74 -10.09 -17.80 -20.25
C ALA A 74 -10.99 -16.99 -21.18
N ASN A 75 -10.46 -16.06 -22.00
CA ASN A 75 -11.27 -15.33 -23.00
C ASN A 75 -10.39 -14.67 -24.09
N PRO A 76 -10.40 -15.13 -25.36
CA PRO A 76 -9.56 -14.56 -26.41
C PRO A 76 -9.99 -13.15 -26.86
N ALA A 77 -11.14 -12.64 -26.40
CA ALA A 77 -11.73 -11.38 -26.87
C ALA A 77 -11.43 -10.15 -26.00
N VAL A 78 -10.75 -10.29 -24.86
CA VAL A 78 -10.47 -9.14 -23.96
C VAL A 78 -8.97 -9.03 -23.73
N ALA A 79 -8.29 -8.38 -24.67
CA ALA A 79 -6.95 -7.89 -24.45
C ALA A 79 -7.02 -6.68 -23.51
N PHE A 80 -6.88 -6.91 -22.21
CA PHE A 80 -6.68 -5.83 -21.24
C PHE A 80 -5.19 -5.45 -21.29
N ASP A 81 -4.91 -4.23 -21.73
CA ASP A 81 -3.56 -3.71 -21.85
C ASP A 81 -2.96 -3.48 -20.45
N LEU A 82 -1.96 -4.30 -20.09
CA LEU A 82 -1.18 -4.14 -18.87
C LEU A 82 -0.07 -3.08 -19.01
N ALA A 83 0.03 -2.39 -20.16
CA ALA A 83 0.92 -1.25 -20.33
C ALA A 83 0.41 0.04 -19.65
N GLY A 84 -0.74 -0.03 -18.96
CA GLY A 84 -1.13 1.00 -18.00
C GLY A 84 -0.13 1.01 -16.85
N GLY A 85 0.71 2.05 -16.80
CA GLY A 85 1.63 2.31 -15.69
C GLY A 85 0.95 2.14 -14.33
N SER A 86 1.77 1.90 -13.31
CA SER A 86 1.45 1.56 -11.91
C SER A 86 0.45 2.46 -11.15
N ASP A 87 -0.25 3.38 -11.81
CA ASP A 87 -1.08 4.41 -11.18
C ASP A 87 -2.55 4.04 -11.03
N SER A 88 -2.95 2.83 -11.43
CA SER A 88 -4.31 2.33 -11.22
C SER A 88 -4.36 1.16 -10.23
N THR A 89 -3.79 1.33 -9.04
CA THR A 89 -4.47 0.69 -7.90
C THR A 89 -5.68 1.56 -7.60
N ALA A 90 -6.78 1.31 -8.28
CA ALA A 90 -8.07 1.92 -7.97
C ALA A 90 -8.52 1.37 -6.61
N TRP A 91 -7.91 1.88 -5.53
CA TRP A 91 -8.40 1.71 -4.18
C TRP A 91 -9.79 2.32 -4.17
N TYR A 92 -10.80 1.47 -3.96
CA TYR A 92 -12.20 1.90 -3.88
C TYR A 92 -12.35 2.84 -2.68
N THR A 93 -12.15 4.13 -2.91
CA THR A 93 -12.44 5.18 -1.94
C THR A 93 -13.94 5.48 -2.05
N PRO A 94 -14.72 5.37 -0.97
CA PRO A 94 -16.16 5.66 -1.03
C PRO A 94 -16.46 7.12 -1.41
N PHE A 95 -15.46 7.99 -1.34
CA PHE A 95 -15.54 9.43 -1.49
C PHE A 95 -14.67 9.85 -2.67
N ALA A 96 -15.20 9.69 -3.88
CA ALA A 96 -14.55 10.17 -5.09
C ALA A 96 -14.35 11.69 -5.03
N ARG A 97 -13.31 12.20 -5.70
CA ARG A 97 -13.16 13.64 -5.91
C ARG A 97 -14.41 14.18 -6.60
N GLY A 98 -14.97 15.27 -6.07
CA GLY A 98 -16.24 15.85 -6.49
C GLY A 98 -17.47 15.34 -5.73
N ALA A 99 -17.36 14.28 -4.93
CA ALA A 99 -18.49 13.76 -4.17
C ALA A 99 -18.99 14.78 -3.14
N ARG A 100 -20.33 14.91 -3.05
CA ARG A 100 -21.00 15.69 -2.01
C ARG A 100 -21.00 14.91 -0.70
N VAL A 101 -20.51 15.55 0.36
CA VAL A 101 -20.41 14.95 1.69
C VAL A 101 -20.94 15.89 2.76
N HIS A 102 -21.34 15.31 3.90
CA HIS A 102 -21.65 16.06 5.12
C HIS A 102 -20.83 15.52 6.29
N LEU A 103 -20.65 16.32 7.33
CA LEU A 103 -20.06 15.85 8.57
C LEU A 103 -21.10 15.11 9.41
N LYS A 104 -20.78 13.91 9.87
CA LYS A 104 -21.69 13.17 10.76
C LYS A 104 -22.02 13.91 12.05
N SER A 105 -21.09 14.71 12.56
CA SER A 105 -21.29 15.54 13.76
C SER A 105 -22.13 16.80 13.51
N ARG A 106 -22.22 17.24 12.26
CA ARG A 106 -22.95 18.45 11.81
C ARG A 106 -23.54 18.17 10.43
N PRO A 107 -24.67 17.46 10.35
CA PRO A 107 -25.25 17.04 9.08
C PRO A 107 -25.67 18.19 8.17
N ASP A 108 -25.90 19.36 8.77
CA ASP A 108 -26.15 20.66 8.14
C ASP A 108 -24.93 21.26 7.44
N GLN A 109 -23.72 20.79 7.77
CA GLN A 109 -22.48 21.25 7.16
C GLN A 109 -22.09 20.34 5.98
N HIS A 110 -22.33 20.84 4.77
CA HIS A 110 -22.09 20.15 3.51
C HIS A 110 -20.79 20.60 2.85
N GLY A 111 -20.19 19.75 2.01
CA GLY A 111 -18.99 20.08 1.27
C GLY A 111 -18.70 19.13 0.11
N ILE A 112 -17.64 19.46 -0.62
CA ILE A 112 -17.16 18.73 -1.79
C ILE A 112 -15.78 18.17 -1.50
N VAL A 113 -15.57 16.89 -1.84
CA VAL A 113 -14.26 16.25 -1.74
C VAL A 113 -13.36 16.78 -2.84
N VAL A 114 -12.27 17.46 -2.46
CA VAL A 114 -11.27 18.02 -3.37
C VAL A 114 -10.16 17.00 -3.65
N ASP A 115 -9.79 16.22 -2.64
CA ASP A 115 -8.74 15.22 -2.72
C ASP A 115 -8.91 14.15 -1.63
N SER A 116 -8.22 13.02 -1.73
CA SER A 116 -8.20 12.00 -0.69
C SER A 116 -6.89 11.21 -0.70
N PHE A 117 -6.47 10.76 0.48
CA PHE A 117 -5.34 9.84 0.61
C PHE A 117 -5.52 8.89 1.78
N ILE A 118 -4.82 7.76 1.73
CA ILE A 118 -4.81 6.77 2.81
C ILE A 118 -3.58 7.04 3.69
N HIS A 119 -3.82 7.44 4.94
CA HIS A 119 -2.76 7.62 5.92
C HIS A 119 -2.51 6.30 6.65
N SER A 120 -1.26 5.81 6.67
CA SER A 120 -0.87 4.51 7.25
C SER A 120 -1.42 4.25 8.66
N ARG A 121 -1.42 5.27 9.53
CA ARG A 121 -1.96 5.17 10.90
C ARG A 121 -3.43 5.59 11.08
N ALA A 122 -3.98 6.41 10.19
CA ALA A 122 -5.26 7.10 10.42
C ALA A 122 -6.38 6.68 9.45
N GLY A 123 -6.06 5.81 8.48
CA GLY A 123 -6.98 5.40 7.43
C GLY A 123 -7.22 6.49 6.39
N LEU A 124 -8.32 6.36 5.64
CA LEU A 124 -8.70 7.29 4.59
C LEU A 124 -8.99 8.69 5.15
N ARG A 125 -8.31 9.69 4.61
CA ARG A 125 -8.57 11.12 4.84
C ARG A 125 -9.01 11.78 3.55
N CYS A 126 -10.03 12.62 3.65
CA CYS A 126 -10.58 13.40 2.56
C CYS A 126 -10.31 14.88 2.82
N HIS A 127 -9.80 15.59 1.82
CA HIS A 127 -9.72 17.03 1.81
C HIS A 127 -11.08 17.56 1.33
N VAL A 128 -11.81 18.25 2.20
CA VAL A 128 -13.19 18.68 1.92
C VAL A 128 -13.24 20.20 1.95
N CYS A 129 -13.84 20.78 0.92
CA CYS A 129 -14.23 22.19 0.87
C CYS A 129 -15.69 22.30 1.33
N PHE A 130 -15.93 22.91 2.49
CA PHE A 130 -17.28 23.05 3.03
C PHE A 130 -17.96 24.32 2.50
N ASP A 131 -19.26 24.24 2.25
CA ASP A 131 -20.06 25.30 1.62
C ASP A 131 -20.04 26.60 2.43
N ASP A 132 -20.10 26.49 3.77
CA ASP A 132 -20.13 27.64 4.69
C ASP A 132 -18.78 28.39 4.78
N GLU A 133 -17.70 27.74 4.37
CA GLU A 133 -16.32 28.20 4.56
C GLU A 133 -15.49 27.97 3.29
N CYS A 134 -16.04 28.20 2.09
CA CYS A 134 -15.47 27.82 0.79
C CYS A 134 -13.97 28.23 0.51
N ASN A 135 -13.32 28.96 1.42
CA ASN A 135 -11.88 29.28 1.44
C ASN A 135 -11.03 28.49 2.47
N ARG A 136 -11.61 27.59 3.27
CA ARG A 136 -10.91 26.79 4.30
C ARG A 136 -11.20 25.32 4.08
N SER A 137 -10.63 24.78 3.01
CA SER A 137 -10.56 23.34 2.82
C SER A 137 -9.78 22.71 3.98
N ARG A 138 -10.29 21.60 4.53
CA ARG A 138 -9.64 20.90 5.65
C ARG A 138 -9.62 19.40 5.44
N TRP A 139 -8.61 18.77 6.04
CA TRP A 139 -8.51 17.33 6.06
C TRP A 139 -9.44 16.73 7.12
N VAL A 140 -10.33 15.84 6.69
CA VAL A 140 -11.29 15.13 7.55
C VAL A 140 -11.10 13.63 7.39
N ASN A 141 -11.21 12.88 8.50
CA ASN A 141 -11.22 11.43 8.42
C ASN A 141 -12.51 10.96 7.75
N ALA A 142 -12.41 10.07 6.76
CA ALA A 142 -13.55 9.55 6.01
C ALA A 142 -14.62 8.91 6.90
N LYS A 143 -14.22 8.35 8.06
CA LYS A 143 -15.17 7.79 9.05
C LYS A 143 -16.16 8.82 9.60
N ASN A 144 -15.77 10.10 9.59
CA ASN A 144 -16.57 11.22 10.10
C ASN A 144 -17.42 11.89 8.99
N LEU A 145 -17.33 11.39 7.75
CA LEU A 145 -18.08 11.89 6.61
C LEU A 145 -19.23 10.92 6.28
N GLY A 146 -20.37 11.49 5.92
CA GLY A 146 -21.46 10.79 5.25
C GLY A 146 -21.54 11.24 3.79
N LEU A 147 -21.86 10.31 2.90
CA LEU A 147 -22.23 10.65 1.52
C LEU A 147 -23.58 11.34 1.54
N VAL A 148 -23.66 12.48 0.85
CA VAL A 148 -24.95 13.07 0.49
C VAL A 148 -25.27 12.52 -0.89
N PRO A 149 -26.37 11.77 -1.07
CA PRO A 149 -26.76 11.31 -2.39
C PRO A 149 -26.99 12.53 -3.28
N ASP A 150 -26.36 12.55 -4.45
CA ASP A 150 -26.74 13.46 -5.51
C ASP A 150 -28.20 13.14 -5.88
N LYS A 151 -29.03 14.17 -5.99
CA LYS A 151 -30.45 14.03 -6.37
C LYS A 151 -30.59 13.35 -7.73
#